data_AF-A0A6T1C3N4-F1
#
_entry.id   AF-A0A6T1C3N4-F1
#
_cell.length_a   1.000
_cell.length_b   1.000
_cell.length_c   1.000
_cell.angle_alpha   90.00
_cell.angle_beta   90.00
_cell.angle_gamma   90.00
#
_symmetry.space_group_name_H-M   'P 1'
#
loop_
_entity.id
_entity.type
_entity.pdbx_description
1 polymer ?
#
loop_
_entity_poly.entity_id
_entity_poly.type
_entity_poly.pdbx_seq_one_letter_code
_entity_poly.pdbx_strand_id
1 'polypeptide(L)'
;WRKIYHALVGGVGGMPEGGLFTETVISPTAMRMYTDHRVMGAVVLPGVSHVSLMAATGSIGFPSPGGLANDWHMSIKETLFERPYIVNSGAELIAAISAGMDPSQVGGGGGGMQAAMLPVGVPMTYCRATGVGKERGQIKPTSDWTK
;
A
#
# COMPACT_ATOMS: atom_id res chain seq x y z
N TRP A 1 -17.10 3.03 2.46
CA TRP A 1 -16.64 2.09 3.51
C TRP A 1 -16.91 2.72 4.87
N ARG A 2 -17.58 2.03 5.80
CA ARG A 2 -17.94 2.61 7.12
C ARG A 2 -16.77 2.56 8.13
N LYS A 3 -15.98 1.50 8.04
CA LYS A 3 -14.66 1.32 8.66
C LYS A 3 -13.83 0.48 7.69
N ILE A 4 -12.55 0.77 7.56
CA ILE A 4 -11.64 0.03 6.69
C ILE A 4 -10.62 -0.65 7.60
N TYR A 5 -10.82 -1.94 7.84
CA TYR A 5 -9.84 -2.76 8.54
C TYR A 5 -8.88 -3.31 7.50
N HIS A 6 -7.68 -2.75 7.44
CA HIS A 6 -6.66 -3.14 6.47
C HIS A 6 -5.48 -3.76 7.21
N ALA A 7 -5.04 -4.96 6.83
CA ALA A 7 -3.97 -5.64 7.58
C ALA A 7 -2.62 -4.92 7.53
N LEU A 8 -2.46 -3.99 6.58
CA LEU A 8 -1.27 -3.15 6.45
C LEU A 8 -1.46 -1.73 7.02
N VAL A 9 -2.59 -1.42 7.66
CA VAL A 9 -2.71 -0.14 8.38
C VAL A 9 -2.09 -0.30 9.77
N GLY A 10 -1.12 0.53 10.09
CA GLY A 10 -0.46 0.57 11.40
C GLY A 10 -0.87 1.80 12.19
N GLY A 11 0.06 2.34 12.98
CA GLY A 11 -0.11 3.64 13.61
C GLY A 11 -0.31 4.71 12.53
N VAL A 12 -1.27 5.61 12.71
CA VAL A 12 -1.51 6.74 11.79
C VAL A 12 -1.05 8.02 12.48
N GLY A 13 -0.11 8.72 11.85
CA GLY A 13 0.46 9.97 12.32
C GLY A 13 0.36 11.08 11.27
N GLY A 14 0.57 12.32 11.70
CA GLY A 14 0.70 13.47 10.80
C GLY A 14 2.15 13.65 10.34
N MET A 15 2.35 14.05 9.09
CA MET A 15 3.66 14.43 8.58
C MET A 15 3.97 15.91 8.87
N PRO A 16 5.23 16.29 9.14
CA PRO A 16 5.62 17.69 9.38
C PRO A 16 5.25 18.65 8.23
N GLU A 17 5.37 18.19 6.99
CA GLU A 17 5.02 18.91 5.76
C GLU A 17 3.51 18.91 5.45
N GLY A 18 2.70 18.28 6.30
CA GLY A 18 1.28 18.06 6.10
C GLY A 18 0.98 16.70 5.47
N GLY A 19 -0.24 16.21 5.73
CA GLY A 19 -0.67 14.88 5.31
C GLY A 19 -0.56 13.84 6.43
N LEU A 20 -0.77 12.59 6.05
CA LEU A 20 -0.84 11.45 6.96
C LEU A 20 0.18 10.41 6.53
N PHE A 21 0.79 9.75 7.50
CA PHE A 21 1.56 8.55 7.26
C PHE A 21 1.03 7.39 8.10
N THR A 22 1.24 6.19 7.60
CA THR A 22 1.14 4.98 8.41
C THR A 22 2.35 4.11 8.11
N GLU A 23 2.84 3.46 9.15
CA GLU A 23 3.93 2.51 9.04
C GLU A 23 3.50 1.19 9.68
N THR A 24 3.83 0.09 9.00
CA THR A 24 3.54 -1.24 9.49
C THR A 24 4.68 -2.18 9.13
N VAL A 25 4.95 -3.13 10.02
CA VAL A 25 5.79 -4.27 9.70
C VAL A 25 4.90 -5.33 9.05
N ILE A 26 5.26 -5.78 7.86
CA ILE A 26 4.50 -6.85 7.19
C ILE A 26 4.78 -8.17 7.92
N SER A 27 3.89 -8.53 8.83
CA SER A 27 3.98 -9.77 9.61
C SER A 27 3.66 -11.01 8.76
N PRO A 28 4.16 -12.21 9.12
CA PRO A 28 3.81 -13.45 8.44
C PRO A 28 2.30 -13.71 8.32
N THR A 29 1.50 -13.22 9.25
CA THR A 29 0.03 -13.32 9.20
C THR A 29 -0.54 -12.45 8.08
N ALA A 30 -0.08 -11.20 7.94
CA ALA A 30 -0.50 -10.32 6.85
C ALA A 30 -0.01 -10.84 5.48
N MET A 31 1.19 -11.45 5.42
CA MET A 31 1.73 -12.09 4.23
C MET A 31 0.81 -13.16 3.64
N ARG A 32 0.20 -13.98 4.51
CA ARG A 32 -0.66 -15.09 4.10
C ARG A 32 -1.91 -14.64 3.32
N MET A 33 -2.35 -13.40 3.49
CA MET A 33 -3.50 -12.90 2.74
C MET A 33 -3.19 -12.61 1.28
N TYR A 34 -1.92 -12.51 0.91
CA TYR A 34 -1.50 -12.14 -0.44
C TYR A 34 -0.96 -13.31 -1.26
N THR A 35 -0.81 -14.51 -0.67
CA THR A 35 -0.14 -15.66 -1.30
C THR A 35 -0.78 -16.13 -2.60
N ASP A 36 -2.07 -15.85 -2.78
CA ASP A 36 -2.85 -16.25 -3.96
C ASP A 36 -2.70 -15.25 -5.11
N HIS A 37 -2.34 -14.00 -4.83
CA HIS A 37 -2.10 -13.00 -5.87
C HIS A 37 -0.66 -13.12 -6.38
N ARG A 38 -0.50 -13.91 -7.45
CA ARG A 38 0.80 -14.18 -8.06
C ARG A 38 0.90 -13.61 -9.46
N VAL A 39 2.05 -13.02 -9.76
CA VAL A 39 2.42 -12.55 -11.11
C VAL A 39 3.75 -13.20 -11.45
N MET A 40 3.78 -13.98 -12.53
CA MET A 40 4.98 -14.71 -12.97
C MET A 40 5.61 -15.58 -11.85
N GLY A 41 4.76 -16.22 -11.04
CA GLY A 41 5.19 -17.13 -9.95
C GLY A 41 5.53 -16.44 -8.63
N ALA A 42 5.78 -15.12 -8.62
CA ALA A 42 6.08 -14.34 -7.43
C ALA A 42 4.79 -13.86 -6.74
N VAL A 43 4.79 -13.81 -5.41
CA VAL A 43 3.72 -13.18 -4.62
C VAL A 43 3.89 -11.67 -4.69
N VAL A 44 2.88 -10.98 -5.25
CA VAL A 44 2.92 -9.53 -5.48
C VAL A 44 1.74 -8.88 -4.75
N LEU A 45 1.99 -7.78 -4.06
CA LEU A 45 0.90 -7.01 -3.44
C LEU A 45 -0.01 -6.45 -4.56
N PRO A 46 -1.31 -6.78 -4.58
CA PRO A 46 -2.17 -6.33 -5.65
C PRO A 46 -2.38 -4.81 -5.62
N GLY A 47 -2.68 -4.23 -6.78
CA GLY A 47 -2.91 -2.78 -6.89
C GLY A 47 -4.02 -2.29 -5.94
N VAL A 48 -5.08 -3.08 -5.78
CA VAL A 48 -6.18 -2.77 -4.86
C VAL A 48 -5.72 -2.60 -3.41
N SER A 49 -4.70 -3.35 -2.96
CA SER A 49 -4.18 -3.25 -1.59
C SER A 49 -3.54 -1.89 -1.31
N HIS A 50 -2.91 -1.27 -2.31
CA HIS A 50 -2.34 0.07 -2.15
C HIS A 50 -3.45 1.09 -1.99
N VAL A 51 -4.48 1.02 -2.84
CA VAL A 51 -5.64 1.93 -2.81
C VAL A 51 -6.42 1.77 -1.50
N SER A 52 -6.66 0.53 -1.06
CA SER A 52 -7.35 0.27 0.20
C SER A 52 -6.53 0.70 1.41
N LEU A 53 -5.20 0.60 1.37
CA LEU A 53 -4.34 1.14 2.42
C LEU A 53 -4.42 2.67 2.49
N MET A 54 -4.33 3.38 1.37
CA MET A 54 -4.50 4.84 1.34
C MET A 54 -5.86 5.26 1.91
N ALA A 55 -6.92 4.56 1.51
CA ALA A 55 -8.26 4.79 2.04
C ALA A 55 -8.34 4.51 3.54
N ALA A 56 -7.74 3.40 4.03
CA ALA A 56 -7.73 3.06 5.45
C ALA A 56 -7.03 4.13 6.29
N THR A 57 -5.83 4.55 5.89
CA THR A 57 -5.05 5.60 6.54
C THR A 57 -5.83 6.90 6.60
N GLY A 58 -6.38 7.35 5.47
CA GLY A 58 -7.19 8.56 5.43
C GLY A 58 -8.48 8.45 6.25
N SER A 59 -9.09 7.27 6.32
CA SER A 59 -10.30 7.07 7.13
C SER A 59 -10.05 7.25 8.63
N ILE A 60 -8.85 6.94 9.10
CA ILE A 60 -8.43 7.11 10.49
C ILE A 60 -7.95 8.55 10.75
N GLY A 61 -7.07 9.07 9.89
CA GLY A 61 -6.37 10.33 10.18
C GLY A 61 -7.11 11.60 9.77
N PHE A 62 -7.98 11.58 8.75
CA PHE A 62 -8.72 12.78 8.39
C PHE A 62 -9.92 13.01 9.32
N PRO A 63 -10.19 14.27 9.73
CA PRO A 63 -11.35 14.59 10.53
C PRO A 63 -12.63 14.16 9.82
N SER A 64 -13.65 13.79 10.61
CA SER A 64 -14.97 13.54 10.04
C SER A 64 -15.49 14.81 9.37
N PRO A 65 -16.02 14.76 8.15
CA PRO A 65 -16.61 15.92 7.48
C PRO A 65 -17.94 16.40 8.10
N GLY A 66 -18.29 15.91 9.30
CA GLY A 66 -19.59 16.12 9.95
C GLY A 66 -20.71 15.25 9.38
N GLY A 67 -21.90 15.34 9.97
CA GLY A 67 -23.07 14.54 9.57
C GLY A 67 -23.17 13.18 10.25
N LEU A 68 -24.10 12.34 9.78
CA LEU A 68 -24.28 10.99 10.33
C LEU A 68 -23.13 10.08 9.88
N ALA A 69 -22.86 9.01 10.65
CA ALA A 69 -21.76 8.08 10.38
C ALA A 69 -21.80 7.41 8.98
N ASN A 70 -22.91 7.53 8.25
CA ASN A 70 -23.13 6.93 6.94
C ASN A 70 -22.99 7.92 5.76
N ASP A 71 -22.70 9.18 6.02
CA ASP A 71 -22.77 10.24 5.00
C ASP A 71 -21.43 10.54 4.31
N TRP A 72 -20.41 9.70 4.51
CA TRP A 72 -19.07 9.94 3.97
C TRP A 72 -18.43 8.71 3.36
N HIS A 73 -17.46 8.96 2.48
CA HIS A 73 -16.62 7.94 1.87
C HIS A 73 -15.19 8.45 1.69
N MET A 74 -14.26 7.52 1.50
CA MET A 74 -12.90 7.86 1.08
C MET A 74 -12.86 7.96 -0.45
N SER A 75 -12.27 9.04 -0.94
CA SER A 75 -12.10 9.36 -2.34
C SER A 75 -10.61 9.33 -2.66
N ILE A 76 -10.20 8.41 -3.54
CA ILE A 76 -8.81 8.24 -3.98
C ILE A 76 -8.78 8.54 -5.48
N LYS A 77 -8.01 9.55 -5.88
CA LYS A 77 -7.99 10.11 -7.24
C LYS A 77 -6.60 10.00 -7.84
N GLU A 78 -6.55 9.76 -9.15
CA GLU A 78 -5.32 9.68 -9.95
C GLU A 78 -4.26 8.75 -9.33
N THR A 79 -4.63 7.49 -9.12
CA THR A 79 -3.69 6.49 -8.60
C THR A 79 -2.75 6.03 -9.70
N LEU A 80 -1.44 6.18 -9.48
CA LEU A 80 -0.38 5.66 -10.34
C LEU A 80 0.37 4.53 -9.64
N PHE A 81 0.55 3.42 -10.32
CA PHE A 81 1.40 2.31 -9.88
C PHE A 81 2.76 2.43 -10.59
N GLU A 82 3.82 2.60 -9.82
CA GLU A 82 5.17 2.81 -10.37
C GLU A 82 5.95 1.51 -10.51
N ARG A 83 5.75 0.56 -9.59
CA ARG A 83 6.44 -0.74 -9.58
C ARG A 83 5.70 -1.75 -8.69
N PRO A 84 5.81 -3.06 -8.95
CA PRO A 84 5.22 -4.09 -8.10
C PRO A 84 5.94 -4.18 -6.75
N TYR A 85 5.19 -4.33 -5.66
CA TYR A 85 5.74 -4.71 -4.36
C TYR A 85 5.76 -6.23 -4.24
N ILE A 86 6.96 -6.83 -4.25
CA ILE A 86 7.15 -8.27 -4.08
C ILE A 86 7.22 -8.56 -2.59
N VAL A 87 6.26 -9.33 -2.08
CA VAL A 87 6.02 -9.37 -0.64
C VAL A 87 7.16 -10.07 0.14
N ASN A 88 7.98 -10.89 -0.53
CA ASN A 88 9.14 -11.58 0.07
C ASN A 88 10.50 -10.89 -0.17
N SER A 89 10.56 -9.82 -0.98
CA SER A 89 11.83 -9.25 -1.45
C SER A 89 12.68 -8.60 -0.34
N GLY A 90 12.12 -8.36 0.86
CA GLY A 90 12.84 -7.78 2.00
C GLY A 90 13.48 -8.80 2.94
N ALA A 91 12.84 -9.97 3.13
CA ALA A 91 13.35 -11.00 4.05
C ALA A 91 14.57 -11.72 3.48
N GLU A 92 14.55 -12.01 2.17
CA GLU A 92 15.68 -12.59 1.45
C GLU A 92 16.88 -11.63 1.41
N LEU A 93 16.64 -10.31 1.32
CA LEU A 93 17.67 -9.28 1.37
C LEU A 93 18.32 -9.17 2.75
N ILE A 94 17.52 -9.13 3.81
CA ILE A 94 18.02 -9.09 5.20
C ILE A 94 18.82 -10.36 5.49
N ALA A 95 18.33 -11.52 5.07
CA ALA A 95 19.04 -12.80 5.23
C ALA A 95 20.37 -12.81 4.45
N ALA A 96 20.38 -12.35 3.20
CA ALA A 96 21.58 -12.30 2.37
C ALA A 96 22.63 -11.31 2.92
N ILE A 97 22.22 -10.11 3.34
CA ILE A 97 23.11 -9.12 3.96
C ILE A 97 23.65 -9.66 5.29
N SER A 98 22.81 -10.30 6.11
CA SER A 98 23.25 -10.93 7.37
C SER A 98 24.21 -12.10 7.15
N ALA A 99 24.16 -12.73 5.97
CA ALA A 99 25.09 -13.78 5.55
C ALA A 99 26.39 -13.23 4.92
N GLY A 100 26.61 -11.91 4.94
CA GLY A 100 27.83 -11.27 4.45
C GLY A 100 27.83 -10.94 2.96
N MET A 101 26.68 -11.00 2.29
CA MET A 101 26.56 -10.66 0.87
C MET A 101 26.55 -9.13 0.68
N ASP A 102 27.40 -8.62 -0.21
CA ASP A 102 27.51 -7.19 -0.52
C ASP A 102 26.21 -6.68 -1.18
N PRO A 103 25.51 -5.68 -0.59
CA PRO A 103 24.29 -5.11 -1.14
C PRO A 103 24.42 -4.62 -2.59
N SER A 104 25.63 -4.22 -3.01
CA SER A 104 25.91 -3.77 -4.38
C SER A 104 25.91 -4.90 -5.42
N GLN A 105 26.04 -6.16 -5.00
CA GLN A 105 26.06 -7.34 -5.87
C GLN A 105 24.68 -8.01 -6.02
N VAL A 106 23.66 -7.55 -5.28
CA VAL A 106 22.31 -8.15 -5.31
C VAL A 106 21.48 -7.67 -6.52
N GLY A 107 22.02 -6.74 -7.32
CA GLY A 107 21.39 -6.25 -8.55
C GLY A 107 22.03 -6.84 -9.80
N GLY A 108 21.61 -8.02 -10.25
CA GLY A 108 21.94 -8.48 -11.61
C GLY A 108 22.14 -9.97 -11.74
N GLY A 109 21.05 -10.74 -11.73
CA GLY A 109 21.13 -12.15 -12.10
C GLY A 109 19.85 -12.89 -11.80
N GLY A 110 19.15 -13.33 -12.85
CA GLY A 110 18.10 -14.34 -12.75
C GLY A 110 16.70 -13.89 -13.11
N GLY A 111 16.38 -13.85 -14.41
CA GLY A 111 15.24 -14.55 -15.03
C GLY A 111 13.79 -14.38 -14.53
N GLY A 112 13.47 -13.56 -13.55
CA GLY A 112 12.10 -13.36 -13.09
C GLY A 112 11.97 -11.99 -12.44
N MET A 113 11.06 -11.15 -12.98
CA MET A 113 10.65 -9.82 -12.49
C MET A 113 11.49 -9.31 -11.30
N GLN A 114 12.75 -8.97 -11.58
CA GLN A 114 13.69 -8.56 -10.56
C GLN A 114 13.29 -7.12 -10.22
N ALA A 115 12.70 -6.93 -9.04
CA ALA A 115 12.37 -5.59 -8.57
C ALA A 115 13.66 -4.76 -8.64
N ALA A 116 13.65 -3.70 -9.43
CA ALA A 116 14.81 -2.81 -9.59
C ALA A 116 15.29 -2.41 -8.18
N MET A 117 16.42 -2.99 -7.75
CA MET A 117 16.93 -2.80 -6.40
C MET A 117 17.56 -1.42 -6.33
N LEU A 118 16.94 -0.52 -5.56
CA LEU A 118 17.55 0.75 -5.20
C LEU A 118 18.52 0.56 -4.02
N PRO A 119 19.51 1.47 -3.87
CA PRO A 119 20.42 1.45 -2.74
C PRO A 119 19.68 1.44 -1.40
N VAL A 120 20.25 0.72 -0.43
CA VAL A 120 19.74 0.67 0.95
C VAL A 120 19.66 2.09 1.51
N GLY A 121 18.49 2.45 2.07
CA GLY A 121 18.24 3.77 2.65
C GLY A 121 17.56 4.78 1.72
N VAL A 122 17.30 4.44 0.45
CA VAL A 122 16.51 5.29 -0.45
C VAL A 122 15.02 4.92 -0.36
N PRO A 123 14.12 5.88 -0.05
CA PRO A 123 12.69 5.62 -0.07
C PRO A 123 12.22 5.15 -1.46
N MET A 124 11.48 4.05 -1.48
CA MET A 124 10.92 3.45 -2.70
C MET A 124 9.42 3.72 -2.79
N THR A 125 8.99 4.40 -3.86
CA THR A 125 7.57 4.60 -4.14
C THR A 125 7.04 3.46 -5.01
N TYR A 126 6.04 2.73 -4.52
CA TYR A 126 5.36 1.66 -5.25
C TYR A 126 4.07 2.14 -5.92
N CYS A 127 3.36 3.01 -5.22
CA CYS A 127 2.09 3.58 -5.66
C CYS A 127 1.95 4.98 -5.09
N ARG A 128 1.35 5.89 -5.86
CA ARG A 128 1.02 7.25 -5.44
C ARG A 128 -0.37 7.63 -5.91
N ALA A 129 -1.01 8.57 -5.21
CA ALA A 129 -2.26 9.18 -5.61
C ALA A 129 -2.12 10.70 -5.49
N THR A 130 -2.72 11.47 -6.39
CA THR A 130 -2.67 12.95 -6.30
C THR A 130 -3.75 13.51 -5.37
N GLY A 131 -4.79 12.73 -5.09
CA GLY A 131 -5.86 13.11 -4.17
C GLY A 131 -6.28 11.96 -3.27
N VAL A 132 -6.23 12.19 -1.96
CA VAL A 132 -6.80 11.31 -0.93
C VAL A 132 -7.64 12.19 -0.01
N GLY A 133 -8.94 11.96 0.03
CA GLY A 133 -9.87 12.80 0.78
C GLY A 133 -11.00 12.03 1.42
N LYS A 134 -11.52 12.56 2.53
CA LYS A 134 -12.77 12.09 3.14
C LYS A 134 -13.89 13.02 2.70
N GLU A 135 -14.74 12.54 1.80
CA GLU A 135 -15.76 13.35 1.11
C GLU A 135 -17.16 13.01 1.64
N ARG A 136 -18.01 14.04 1.79
CA ARG A 136 -19.43 13.87 2.13
C ARG A 136 -20.22 13.50 0.88
N GLY A 137 -21.10 12.51 0.99
CA GLY A 137 -22.00 12.13 -0.09
C GLY A 137 -22.50 10.69 0.08
N GLN A 138 -23.74 10.44 -0.37
CA GLN A 138 -24.22 9.08 -0.54
C GLN A 138 -23.44 8.43 -1.70
N ILE A 139 -22.82 7.28 -1.42
CA ILE A 139 -22.35 6.41 -2.49
C ILE A 139 -23.59 5.97 -3.25
N LYS A 140 -23.73 6.39 -4.51
CA LYS A 140 -24.78 5.86 -5.38
C LYS A 140 -24.62 4.34 -5.41
N PRO A 141 -25.68 3.55 -5.15
CA PRO A 141 -25.58 2.10 -5.22
C PRO A 141 -25.02 1.68 -6.59
N THR A 142 -24.24 0.61 -6.63
CA THR A 142 -23.58 0.14 -7.86
C THR A 142 -24.55 -0.13 -9.02
N SER A 143 -25.84 -0.32 -8.72
CA SER A 143 -26.94 -0.37 -9.69
C SER A 143 -27.11 0.90 -10.54
N ASP A 144 -26.63 2.05 -10.06
CA ASP A 144 -26.88 3.37 -10.64
C ASP A 144 -25.69 3.91 -11.45
N TRP A 145 -24.64 3.11 -11.61
CA TRP A 145 -23.39 3.50 -12.31
C TRP A 145 -23.48 3.29 -13.83
N THR A 146 -24.58 2.73 -14.32
CA THR A 146 -24.83 2.38 -15.73
C THR A 146 -25.75 3.37 -16.45
N LYS A 147 -25.56 4.68 -16.25
CA LYS A 147 -26.21 5.71 -17.08
C LYS A 147 -25.19 6.71 -17.60
#